data_AF-A0A5M3MNZ3-F1
#
_entry.id   AF-A0A5M3MNZ3-F1
#
_cell.length_a   1.000
_cell.length_b   1.000
_cell.length_c   1.000
_cell.angle_alpha   90.00
_cell.angle_beta   90.00
_cell.angle_gamma   90.00
#
_symmetry.space_group_name_H-M   'P 1'
#
loop_
_entity.id
_entity.type
_entity.pdbx_description
1 polymer ?
#
loop_
_entity_poly.entity_id
_entity_poly.type
_entity_poly.pdbx_seq_one_letter_code
_entity_poly.pdbx_strand_id
1 'polypeptide(L)'
;GDDLSKFDLFRKFKAENDKRQAIQCVGQLVQYSARLLAQQHRTSCFIILLCGLRARFIRWDRAGAMVTRAFNYTKSDYLLEFLWRY
;
A
#
# COMPACT_ATOMS: atom_id res chain seq x y z
N GLY A 1 -2.11 -0.13 -19.89
CA GLY A 1 -3.46 -0.25 -19.31
C GLY A 1 -3.32 -0.28 -17.81
N ASP A 2 -3.03 0.89 -17.23
CA ASP A 2 -2.44 1.08 -15.90
C ASP A 2 -3.46 1.47 -14.82
N ASP A 3 -4.72 1.67 -15.22
CA ASP A 3 -5.76 2.20 -14.32
C ASP A 3 -6.35 1.13 -13.38
N LEU A 4 -6.33 -0.15 -13.75
CA LEU A 4 -6.98 -1.21 -12.95
C LEU A 4 -6.38 -1.35 -11.54
N SER A 5 -5.07 -1.13 -11.39
CA SER A 5 -4.35 -1.26 -10.11
C SER A 5 -4.76 -0.19 -9.09
N LYS A 6 -4.89 1.08 -9.53
CA LYS A 6 -5.33 2.19 -8.67
C LYS A 6 -6.78 2.00 -8.24
N PHE A 7 -7.67 1.60 -9.15
CA PHE A 7 -9.07 1.37 -8.84
C PHE A 7 -9.27 0.24 -7.81
N ASP A 8 -8.47 -0.83 -7.87
CA ASP A 8 -8.54 -1.93 -6.90
C ASP A 8 -7.99 -1.56 -5.52
N LEU A 9 -6.90 -0.78 -5.45
CA LEU A 9 -6.41 -0.19 -4.20
C LEU A 9 -7.51 0.68 -3.56
N PHE A 10 -8.15 1.53 -4.37
CA PHE A 10 -9.26 2.38 -3.97
C PHE A 10 -10.43 1.57 -3.42
N ARG A 11 -10.88 0.54 -4.15
CA ARG A 11 -12.04 -0.27 -3.78
C ARG A 11 -11.79 -1.03 -2.47
N LYS A 12 -10.59 -1.60 -2.29
CA LYS A 12 -10.22 -2.29 -1.05
C LYS A 12 -10.07 -1.35 0.14
N PHE A 13 -9.65 -0.10 -0.06
CA PHE A 13 -9.49 0.86 1.04
C PHE A 13 -10.82 1.49 1.46
N LYS A 14 -11.70 1.77 0.49
CA LYS A 14 -13.04 2.37 0.70
C LYS A 14 -13.97 1.53 1.60
N ALA A 15 -13.74 0.23 1.72
CA ALA A 15 -14.56 -0.66 2.53
C ALA A 15 -14.39 -0.48 4.06
N GLU A 16 -13.28 0.12 4.52
CA GLU A 16 -12.93 0.17 5.95
C GLU A 16 -12.94 1.58 6.57
N ASN A 17 -12.95 2.66 5.78
CA ASN A 17 -12.75 4.04 6.27
C ASN A 17 -13.70 5.08 5.62
N ASP A 18 -13.79 6.27 6.21
CA ASP A 18 -14.49 7.42 5.61
C ASP A 18 -13.93 7.72 4.20
N LYS A 19 -14.84 7.85 3.23
CA LYS A 19 -14.53 7.97 1.80
C LYS A 19 -13.57 9.12 1.51
N ARG A 20 -13.67 10.26 2.20
CA ARG A 20 -12.80 11.42 1.92
C ARG A 20 -11.37 11.20 2.41
N GLN A 21 -11.23 10.70 3.65
CA GLN A 21 -9.93 10.40 4.24
C GLN A 21 -9.22 9.29 3.46
N ALA A 22 -9.98 8.31 2.98
CA ALA A 22 -9.50 7.27 2.09
C ALA A 22 -8.86 7.79 0.80
N ILE A 23 -9.55 8.71 0.12
CA ILE A 23 -9.05 9.32 -1.11
C ILE A 23 -7.74 10.07 -0.86
N GLN A 24 -7.69 10.86 0.22
CA GLN A 24 -6.51 11.64 0.58
C GLN A 24 -5.32 10.74 0.92
N CYS A 25 -5.53 9.70 1.73
CA CYS A 25 -4.48 8.74 2.09
C CYS A 25 -3.90 8.04 0.86
N VAL A 26 -4.75 7.57 -0.07
CA VAL A 26 -4.25 6.97 -1.32
C VAL A 26 -3.48 7.97 -2.16
N GLY A 27 -3.96 9.22 -2.25
CA GLY A 27 -3.24 10.30 -2.95
C GLY A 27 -1.82 10.51 -2.41
N GLN A 28 -1.67 10.52 -1.08
CA GLN A 28 -0.37 10.61 -0.42
C GLN A 28 0.52 9.40 -0.72
N LEU A 29 -0.02 8.17 -0.65
CA LEU A 29 0.73 6.94 -0.96
C LEU A 29 1.25 6.93 -2.41
N VAL A 30 0.43 7.36 -3.37
CA VAL A 30 0.84 7.51 -4.78
C VAL A 30 1.96 8.55 -4.90
N GLN A 31 1.85 9.68 -4.21
CA GLN A 31 2.86 10.73 -4.28
C GLN A 31 4.20 10.28 -3.68
N TYR A 32 4.17 9.57 -2.54
CA TYR A 32 5.38 9.06 -1.90
C TYR A 32 6.06 7.97 -2.73
N SER A 33 5.30 7.00 -3.23
CA SER A 33 5.85 5.93 -4.09
C SER A 33 6.46 6.50 -5.38
N ALA A 34 5.77 7.42 -6.05
CA ALA A 34 6.30 8.06 -7.25
C ALA A 34 7.61 8.82 -6.98
N ARG A 35 7.70 9.55 -5.87
CA ARG A 35 8.93 10.25 -5.47
C ARG A 35 10.06 9.26 -5.18
N LEU A 36 9.80 8.20 -4.40
CA LEU A 36 10.79 7.18 -4.09
C LEU A 36 11.34 6.52 -5.36
N LEU A 37 10.46 6.13 -6.29
CA LEU A 37 10.85 5.47 -7.54
C LEU A 37 11.55 6.44 -8.52
N ALA A 38 11.29 7.75 -8.43
CA ALA A 38 11.96 8.75 -9.24
C ALA A 38 13.35 9.11 -8.71
N GLN A 39 13.52 9.16 -7.38
CA GLN A 39 14.78 9.56 -6.73
C GLN A 39 15.77 8.41 -6.57
N GLN A 40 15.31 7.17 -6.62
CA GLN A 40 16.15 5.98 -6.46
C GLN A 40 16.11 5.17 -7.76
N HIS A 41 17.25 4.60 -8.18
CA HIS A 41 17.32 3.63 -9.28
C HIS A 41 16.71 2.27 -8.87
N ARG A 42 15.49 2.28 -8.32
CA ARG A 42 14.74 1.09 -7.88
C ARG A 42 13.57 0.84 -8.83
N THR A 43 13.35 -0.42 -9.17
CA THR A 43 12.25 -0.86 -10.03
C THR A 43 10.94 -1.03 -9.27
N SER A 44 11.01 -1.29 -7.96
CA SER A 44 9.86 -1.38 -7.08
C SER A 44 10.19 -0.91 -5.66
N CYS A 45 9.16 -0.51 -4.89
CA CYS A 45 9.27 -0.22 -3.46
C CYS A 45 8.08 -0.80 -2.69
N PHE A 46 8.25 -0.99 -1.39
CA PHE A 46 7.19 -1.44 -0.50
C PHE A 46 6.77 -0.31 0.44
N ILE A 47 5.47 -0.20 0.68
CA ILE A 47 4.90 0.66 1.70
C ILE A 47 4.00 -0.21 2.58
N ILE A 48 4.19 -0.12 3.89
CA ILE A 48 3.33 -0.78 4.89
C ILE A 48 2.32 0.25 5.37
N LEU A 49 1.04 -0.08 5.24
CA LEU A 49 -0.05 0.78 5.69
C LEU A 49 -0.66 0.20 6.96
N LEU A 50 -0.66 0.99 8.03
CA LEU A 50 -1.21 0.63 9.34
C LEU A 50 -2.52 1.41 9.58
N CYS A 51 -3.57 0.69 9.97
CA CYS A 51 -4.89 1.24 10.29
C CYS A 51 -5.41 0.56 11.56
N GLY A 52 -5.22 1.20 12.71
CA GLY A 52 -5.47 0.57 14.00
C GLY A 52 -4.63 -0.70 14.15
N LEU A 53 -5.28 -1.84 14.47
CA LEU A 53 -4.64 -3.15 14.61
C LEU A 53 -4.49 -3.91 13.28
N ARG A 54 -4.82 -3.29 12.14
CA ARG A 54 -4.73 -3.92 10.82
C ARG A 54 -3.59 -3.33 10.01
N ALA A 55 -2.90 -4.19 9.27
CA ALA A 55 -1.84 -3.84 8.34
C ALA A 55 -2.20 -4.31 6.92
N ARG A 56 -1.64 -3.59 5.93
CA ARG A 56 -1.63 -3.97 4.51
C ARG A 56 -0.24 -3.76 3.95
N PHE A 57 0.24 -4.70 3.15
CA PHE A 57 1.44 -4.50 2.36
C PHE A 57 1.06 -3.99 0.98
N ILE A 58 1.80 -2.99 0.53
CA ILE A 58 1.67 -2.40 -0.79
C ILE A 58 3.01 -2.48 -1.49
N ARG A 59 3.06 -3.21 -2.61
CA ARG A 59 4.21 -3.21 -3.52
C ARG A 59 3.91 -2.26 -4.67
N TRP A 60 4.73 -1.24 -4.85
CA TRP A 60 4.70 -0.33 -5.98
C TRP A 60 5.78 -0.71 -6.99
N ASP A 61 5.44 -0.69 -8.26
CA ASP A 61 6.37 -0.74 -9.38
C ASP A 61 5.98 0.34 -10.42
N ARG A 62 6.67 0.38 -11.56
CA ARG A 62 6.39 1.36 -12.62
C ARG A 62 5.06 1.14 -13.35
N ALA A 63 4.41 -0.01 -13.17
CA ALA A 63 3.10 -0.37 -13.73
C ALA A 63 1.95 -0.26 -12.69
N GLY A 64 2.25 0.14 -11.46
CA GLY A 64 1.25 0.44 -10.44
C GLY A 64 1.54 -0.15 -9.07
N ALA A 65 0.48 -0.55 -8.37
CA ALA A 65 0.51 -1.09 -7.02
C ALA A 65 -0.24 -2.43 -6.89
N MET A 66 0.38 -3.36 -6.17
CA MET A 66 -0.26 -4.58 -5.65
C MET A 66 -0.47 -4.47 -4.15
N VAL A 67 -1.65 -4.89 -3.68
CA VAL A 67 -2.11 -4.64 -2.31
C VAL A 67 -2.67 -5.92 -1.72
N THR A 68 -2.15 -6.31 -0.56
CA THR A 68 -2.67 -7.47 0.18
C THR A 68 -4.06 -7.16 0.75
N ARG A 69 -4.75 -8.22 1.19
CA ARG A 69 -5.89 -8.03 2.09
C ARG A 69 -5.39 -7.47 3.42
N ALA A 70 -6.26 -6.77 4.14
CA ALA A 70 -5.96 -6.33 5.50
C ALA A 70 -5.81 -7.56 6.41
N PHE A 71 -4.80 -7.56 7.26
CA PHE A 71 -4.58 -8.60 8.26
C PHE A 71 -4.31 -7.96 9.62
N ASN A 72 -4.64 -8.68 10.70
CA ASN A 72 -4.33 -8.21 12.05
C ASN A 72 -2.86 -8.56 12.36
N TYR A 73 -2.02 -7.54 12.48
CA TYR A 73 -0.59 -7.72 12.69
C TYR A 73 -0.22 -8.08 14.14
N THR A 74 -1.16 -7.99 15.09
CA THR A 74 -0.94 -8.47 16.47
C THR A 74 -1.29 -9.95 16.64
N LYS A 75 -1.94 -10.55 15.63
CA LYS A 75 -2.34 -11.97 15.62
C LYS A 75 -1.59 -12.80 14.58
N SER A 76 -0.60 -12.22 13.91
CA SER A 76 0.20 -12.91 12.90
C SER A 76 1.60 -12.35 12.84
N ASP A 77 2.56 -13.21 12.51
CA ASP A 77 3.97 -12.82 12.37
C ASP A 77 4.29 -12.22 11.01
N TYR A 78 3.29 -12.07 10.13
CA TYR A 78 3.48 -11.57 8.76
C TYR A 78 4.21 -10.23 8.70
N LEU A 79 3.91 -9.31 9.62
CA LEU A 79 4.59 -8.00 9.66
C LEU A 79 6.07 -8.15 10.05
N LEU A 80 6.36 -8.97 11.06
CA LEU A 80 7.72 -9.21 11.51
C LEU A 80 8.53 -9.95 10.45
N GLU A 81 7.97 -11.02 9.87
CA GLU A 81 8.60 -11.77 8.77
C GLU A 81 8.88 -10.88 7.56
N PHE A 82 7.96 -9.97 7.23
CA PHE A 82 8.13 -9.04 6.11
C PHE A 82 9.29 -8.08 6.37
N LEU A 83 9.33 -7.43 7.54
CA LEU A 83 10.38 -6.48 7.92
C LEU A 83 11.77 -7.13 8.03
N TRP A 84 11.82 -8.41 8.37
CA TRP A 84 13.08 -9.15 8.44
C TRP A 84 13.62 -9.54 7.05
N ARG A 85 12.74 -9.79 6.08
CA ARG A 85 13.11 -10.31 4.76
C ARG A 85 13.36 -9.23 3.70
N TYR A 86 12.79 -8.04 3.85
CA TYR A 86 12.76 -6.98 2.83
C TYR A 86 13.21 -5.64 3.39
#